data_AF-A0A7K6UV79-F1
#
_entry.id   AF-A0A7K6UV79-F1
#
_cell.length_a   1.000
_cell.length_b   1.000
_cell.length_c   1.000
_cell.angle_alpha   90.00
_cell.angle_beta   90.00
_cell.angle_gamma   90.00
#
_symmetry.space_group_name_H-M   'P 1'
#
loop_
_entity.id
_entity.type
_entity.pdbx_description
1 polymer ?
#
loop_
_entity_poly.entity_id
_entity_poly.type
_entity_poly.pdbx_seq_one_letter_code
_entity_poly.pdbx_strand_id
1 'polypeptide(L)'
;QILNDEMCEICEVWTAESLFPCRICPRVYHDGCLRRMGYLQKDSAVEVTETAHTETGWSCYYCDNLNLLLTEEEMYSLMETLKNCKIIPGACLTLDDFLHYKHQVHKQQFERTMPEAQEEQAALQFNALDPDKKGQIEWQDFLSHESIQLLQKIRPQNALLRLLTPKERERARAAFLALDQDNDGFIGEGECRQARHSWFRKHQREMQSCNVRPGEAGTLGGGGRPHFGGRPWASSTAGVSSEPVCARRSIDWPGFLRENVAYILAARPNSAALHLQPLA
;
A
#
# COMPACT_ATOMS: atom_id res chain seq x y z
N GLN A 1 7.29 -5.55 19.94
CA GLN A 1 5.92 -6.06 19.78
C GLN A 1 4.94 -5.17 20.55
N ILE A 2 4.00 -4.54 19.85
CA ILE A 2 2.93 -3.74 20.46
C ILE A 2 1.84 -4.71 20.95
N LEU A 3 1.46 -4.60 22.22
CA LEU A 3 0.40 -5.42 22.81
C LEU A 3 -0.96 -4.92 22.35
N ASN A 4 -1.87 -5.87 22.15
CA ASN A 4 -3.28 -5.57 21.90
C ASN A 4 -3.97 -5.24 23.22
N ASP A 5 -5.06 -4.47 23.13
CA ASP A 5 -5.93 -4.24 24.27
C ASP A 5 -6.55 -5.57 24.72
N GLU A 6 -6.86 -5.69 26.01
CA GLU A 6 -7.45 -6.90 26.59
C GLU A 6 -8.98 -6.85 26.60
N MET A 7 -9.56 -5.66 26.47
CA MET A 7 -11.00 -5.43 26.52
C MET A 7 -11.54 -5.10 25.13
N CYS A 8 -12.71 -5.65 24.81
CA CYS A 8 -13.39 -5.32 23.56
C CYS A 8 -13.80 -3.84 23.53
N GLU A 9 -13.43 -3.11 22.49
CA GLU A 9 -13.72 -1.67 22.33
C GLU A 9 -15.23 -1.36 22.38
N ILE A 10 -16.10 -2.31 22.00
CA ILE A 10 -17.55 -2.05 21.89
C ILE A 10 -18.27 -2.24 23.22
N CYS A 11 -17.90 -3.28 23.98
CA CYS A 11 -18.62 -3.64 25.22
C CYS A 11 -17.78 -3.46 26.49
N GLU A 12 -16.50 -3.09 26.36
CA GLU A 12 -15.56 -2.83 27.46
C GLU A 12 -15.41 -4.00 28.45
N VAL A 13 -15.72 -5.21 27.98
CA VAL A 13 -15.65 -6.44 28.78
C VAL A 13 -14.52 -7.30 28.26
N TRP A 14 -13.73 -7.82 29.20
CA TRP A 14 -12.84 -8.95 28.93
C TRP A 14 -13.66 -10.23 28.89
N THR A 15 -13.58 -10.95 27.78
CA THR A 15 -14.07 -12.33 27.72
C THR A 15 -12.86 -13.22 27.43
N ALA A 16 -12.88 -14.44 27.96
CA ALA A 16 -11.89 -15.46 27.60
C ALA A 16 -12.05 -15.96 26.15
N GLU A 17 -12.93 -15.34 25.35
CA GLU A 17 -13.16 -15.68 23.96
C GLU A 17 -12.08 -15.08 23.04
N SER A 18 -11.94 -15.65 21.85
CA SER A 18 -11.03 -15.12 20.83
C SER A 18 -11.45 -13.70 20.41
N LEU A 19 -10.67 -12.72 20.86
CA LEU A 19 -10.79 -11.33 20.47
C LEU A 19 -10.12 -11.10 19.11
N PHE A 20 -10.80 -10.40 18.19
CA PHE A 20 -10.25 -10.03 16.89
C PHE A 20 -9.46 -8.73 16.99
N PRO A 21 -8.14 -8.76 16.79
CA PRO A 21 -7.32 -7.56 16.85
C PRO A 21 -7.37 -6.78 15.54
N CYS A 22 -7.41 -5.45 15.64
CA CYS A 22 -7.19 -4.59 14.49
C CYS A 22 -5.72 -4.67 14.06
N ARG A 23 -5.43 -4.75 12.76
CA ARG A 23 -4.06 -4.74 12.23
C ARG A 23 -3.36 -3.38 12.39
N ILE A 24 -4.15 -2.30 12.43
CA ILE A 24 -3.65 -0.92 12.46
C ILE A 24 -3.57 -0.36 13.88
N CYS A 25 -4.46 -0.69 14.81
CA CYS A 25 -4.43 -0.14 16.17
C CYS A 25 -4.52 -1.23 17.25
N PRO A 26 -4.19 -0.94 18.52
CA PRO A 26 -4.22 -1.92 19.62
C PRO A 26 -5.60 -2.53 19.90
N ARG A 27 -6.68 -1.86 19.47
CA ARG A 27 -8.07 -2.26 19.74
C ARG A 27 -8.39 -3.67 19.31
N VAL A 28 -9.27 -4.29 20.09
CA VAL A 28 -9.77 -5.64 19.89
C VAL A 28 -11.29 -5.69 19.97
N TYR A 29 -11.90 -6.68 19.32
CA TYR A 29 -13.35 -6.77 19.17
C TYR A 29 -13.85 -8.22 19.30
N HIS A 30 -14.99 -8.42 19.94
CA HIS A 30 -15.70 -9.71 19.89
C HIS A 30 -16.41 -9.90 18.54
N ASP A 31 -16.46 -11.14 18.05
CA ASP A 31 -17.28 -11.54 16.89
C ASP A 31 -18.73 -11.03 17.02
N GLY A 32 -19.37 -11.34 18.15
CA GLY A 32 -20.75 -10.96 18.42
C GLY A 32 -20.97 -9.44 18.45
N CYS A 33 -19.98 -8.66 18.90
CA CYS A 33 -20.08 -7.20 18.88
C CYS A 33 -19.99 -6.66 17.45
N LEU A 34 -19.08 -7.18 16.62
CA LEU A 34 -18.96 -6.77 15.22
C LEU A 34 -20.21 -7.13 14.39
N ARG A 35 -20.82 -8.30 14.63
CA ARG A 35 -22.09 -8.69 13.99
C ARG A 35 -23.24 -7.74 14.35
N ARG A 36 -23.38 -7.40 15.63
CA ARG A 36 -24.44 -6.49 16.10
C ARG A 36 -24.32 -5.07 15.52
N MET A 37 -23.09 -4.61 15.30
CA MET A 37 -22.83 -3.33 14.64
C MET A 37 -23.05 -3.35 13.13
N GLY A 38 -23.36 -4.51 12.54
CA GLY A 38 -23.59 -4.66 11.10
C GLY A 38 -22.32 -4.68 10.23
N TYR A 39 -21.13 -4.72 10.84
CA TYR A 39 -19.85 -4.76 10.12
C TYR A 39 -19.53 -6.14 9.52
N LEU A 40 -20.21 -7.20 10.00
CA LEU A 40 -20.09 -8.56 9.47
C LEU A 40 -21.40 -8.94 8.78
N GLN A 41 -21.54 -8.57 7.51
CA GLN A 41 -22.54 -9.21 6.65
C GLN A 41 -22.06 -10.64 6.31
N LYS A 42 -22.97 -11.55 5.95
CA LYS A 42 -22.69 -13.01 5.90
C LYS A 42 -21.40 -13.37 5.13
N ASP A 43 -21.08 -12.67 4.05
CA ASP A 43 -19.88 -12.94 3.23
C ASP A 43 -18.62 -12.25 3.76
N SER A 44 -18.72 -11.06 4.36
CA SER A 44 -17.57 -10.36 4.98
C SER A 44 -17.20 -10.95 6.33
N ALA A 45 -18.14 -11.61 7.02
CA ALA A 45 -17.93 -12.22 8.32
C ALA A 45 -16.82 -13.27 8.32
N VAL A 46 -16.81 -14.13 7.30
CA VAL A 46 -15.82 -15.20 7.14
C VAL A 46 -14.44 -14.62 6.90
N GLU A 47 -14.34 -13.62 6.02
CA GLU A 47 -13.08 -12.93 5.70
C GLU A 47 -12.46 -12.27 6.94
N VAL A 48 -13.26 -11.63 7.79
CA VAL A 48 -12.76 -11.06 9.06
C VAL A 48 -12.25 -12.16 10.00
N THR A 49 -12.98 -13.25 10.16
CA THR A 49 -12.56 -14.34 11.05
C THR A 49 -11.28 -15.04 10.57
N GLU A 50 -11.10 -15.19 9.26
CA GLU A 50 -9.92 -15.82 8.66
C GLU A 50 -8.70 -14.88 8.69
N THR A 51 -8.90 -13.58 8.45
CA THR A 51 -7.79 -12.64 8.29
C THR A 51 -7.36 -11.94 9.57
N ALA A 52 -8.21 -11.80 10.59
CA ALA A 52 -7.91 -11.00 11.79
C ALA A 52 -6.64 -11.42 12.55
N HIS A 53 -6.28 -12.71 12.49
CA HIS A 53 -5.07 -13.24 13.14
C HIS A 53 -3.91 -13.51 12.18
N THR A 54 -4.03 -13.09 10.92
CA THR A 54 -3.01 -13.29 9.88
C THR A 54 -2.22 -12.01 9.62
N GLU A 55 -1.14 -12.12 8.84
CA GLU A 55 -0.31 -10.98 8.46
C GLU A 55 -1.03 -9.96 7.54
N THR A 56 -2.00 -10.41 6.74
CA THR A 56 -2.85 -9.51 5.94
C THR A 56 -3.76 -8.69 6.84
N GLY A 57 -4.27 -9.32 7.90
CA GLY A 57 -4.96 -8.70 9.02
C GLY A 57 -6.34 -8.16 8.67
N TRP A 58 -7.09 -7.78 9.70
CA TRP A 58 -8.35 -7.05 9.58
C TRP A 58 -8.21 -5.64 10.16
N SER A 59 -8.76 -4.63 9.50
CA SER A 59 -8.84 -3.25 10.02
C SER A 59 -10.20 -2.99 10.68
N CYS A 60 -10.20 -2.40 11.88
CA CYS A 60 -11.44 -1.93 12.50
C CYS A 60 -12.01 -0.71 11.77
N TYR A 61 -13.30 -0.40 11.98
CA TYR A 61 -13.99 0.67 11.26
C TYR A 61 -13.36 2.06 11.38
N TYR A 62 -12.69 2.36 12.50
CA TYR A 62 -11.92 3.59 12.68
C TYR A 62 -10.67 3.65 11.81
N CYS A 63 -10.04 2.49 11.58
CA CYS A 63 -8.78 2.40 10.86
C CYS A 63 -9.00 2.13 9.37
N ASP A 64 -10.08 1.45 9.01
CA ASP A 64 -10.42 1.11 7.62
C ASP A 64 -10.85 2.36 6.83
N ASN A 65 -11.55 3.30 7.49
CA ASN A 65 -11.91 4.57 6.89
C ASN A 65 -10.76 5.59 7.02
N LEU A 66 -9.90 5.62 6.00
CA LEU A 66 -8.77 6.54 5.88
C LEU A 66 -9.19 8.01 6.03
N ASN A 67 -10.39 8.35 5.57
CA ASN A 67 -10.91 9.71 5.55
C ASN A 67 -11.05 10.31 6.96
N LEU A 68 -11.10 9.48 8.00
CA LEU A 68 -11.09 9.91 9.41
C LEU A 68 -9.75 10.52 9.86
N LEU A 69 -8.71 10.47 9.02
CA LEU A 69 -7.44 11.16 9.24
C LEU A 69 -7.50 12.66 8.95
N LEU A 70 -8.46 13.07 8.13
CA LEU A 70 -8.72 14.47 7.83
C LEU A 70 -9.47 15.10 9.01
N THR A 71 -9.18 16.37 9.31
CA THR A 71 -10.04 17.14 10.20
C THR A 71 -11.39 17.43 9.53
N GLU A 72 -12.38 17.85 10.30
CA GLU A 72 -13.69 18.22 9.76
C GLU A 72 -13.58 19.34 8.71
N GLU A 73 -12.70 20.31 8.93
CA GLU A 73 -12.46 21.42 8.02
C GLU A 73 -11.76 20.98 6.73
N GLU A 74 -10.76 20.09 6.85
CA GLU A 74 -10.05 19.53 5.70
C GLU A 74 -11.00 18.68 4.83
N MET A 75 -11.83 17.85 5.47
CA MET A 75 -12.87 17.06 4.80
C MET A 75 -13.90 17.96 4.11
N TYR A 76 -14.38 18.99 4.80
CA TYR A 76 -15.33 19.94 4.21
C TYR A 76 -14.75 20.65 2.99
N SER A 77 -13.49 21.10 3.08
CA SER A 77 -12.79 21.74 1.96
C SER A 77 -12.62 20.80 0.76
N LEU A 78 -12.31 19.53 1.01
CA LEU A 78 -12.24 18.51 -0.03
C LEU A 78 -13.61 18.33 -0.71
N MET A 79 -14.66 18.13 0.08
CA MET A 79 -16.02 17.91 -0.43
C MET A 79 -16.55 19.11 -1.24
N GLU A 80 -16.26 20.34 -0.81
CA GLU A 80 -16.60 21.54 -1.60
C GLU A 80 -15.83 21.59 -2.91
N THR A 81 -14.55 21.18 -2.93
CA THR A 81 -13.77 21.08 -4.17
C THR A 81 -14.38 20.05 -5.13
N LEU A 82 -14.76 18.86 -4.63
CA LEU A 82 -15.39 17.81 -5.42
C LEU A 82 -16.73 18.27 -6.01
N LYS A 83 -17.56 18.92 -5.19
CA LYS A 83 -18.83 19.51 -5.61
C LYS A 83 -18.67 20.59 -6.66
N ASN A 84 -17.68 21.47 -6.50
CA ASN A 84 -17.37 22.49 -7.51
C ASN A 84 -16.94 21.87 -8.84
N CYS A 85 -16.30 20.70 -8.79
CA CYS A 85 -15.94 19.91 -9.97
C CYS A 85 -17.03 18.96 -10.47
N LYS A 86 -18.26 19.10 -9.95
CA LYS A 86 -19.44 18.30 -10.35
C LYS A 86 -19.30 16.79 -10.13
N ILE A 87 -18.42 16.38 -9.22
CA ILE A 87 -18.34 14.99 -8.81
C ILE A 87 -19.53 14.66 -7.91
N ILE A 88 -20.25 13.59 -8.24
CA ILE A 88 -21.43 13.14 -7.48
C ILE A 88 -20.95 12.22 -6.35
N PRO A 89 -21.17 12.57 -5.07
CA PRO A 89 -20.78 11.72 -3.96
C PRO A 89 -21.52 10.37 -4.00
N GLY A 90 -20.77 9.28 -3.81
CA GLY A 90 -21.30 7.92 -3.81
C GLY A 90 -21.52 7.29 -5.18
N ALA A 91 -21.32 8.03 -6.28
CA ALA A 91 -21.32 7.46 -7.62
C ALA A 91 -19.91 6.95 -8.00
N CYS A 92 -19.86 5.93 -8.84
CA CYS A 92 -18.60 5.50 -9.46
C CYS A 92 -18.15 6.53 -10.51
N LEU A 93 -16.84 6.70 -10.68
CA LEU A 93 -16.25 7.66 -11.61
C LEU A 93 -15.69 6.96 -12.84
N THR A 94 -16.01 7.44 -14.03
CA THR A 94 -15.37 7.02 -15.28
C THR A 94 -14.04 7.75 -15.50
N LEU A 95 -13.25 7.32 -16.49
CA LEU A 95 -12.02 8.01 -16.87
C LEU A 95 -12.29 9.47 -17.26
N ASP A 96 -13.38 9.72 -17.99
CA ASP A 96 -13.76 11.06 -18.42
C ASP A 96 -14.10 11.96 -17.21
N ASP A 97 -14.84 11.43 -16.23
CA ASP A 97 -15.15 12.17 -14.99
C ASP A 97 -13.87 12.50 -14.21
N PHE A 98 -12.95 11.53 -14.10
CA PHE A 98 -11.69 11.70 -13.39
C PHE A 98 -10.78 12.73 -14.05
N LEU A 99 -10.61 12.66 -15.38
CA LEU A 99 -9.81 13.63 -16.13
C LEU A 99 -10.45 15.02 -16.08
N HIS A 100 -11.77 15.12 -16.24
CA HIS A 100 -12.50 16.38 -16.09
C HIS A 100 -12.23 17.04 -14.74
N TYR A 101 -12.30 16.25 -13.67
CA TYR A 101 -11.95 16.67 -12.32
C TYR A 101 -10.50 17.18 -12.23
N LYS A 102 -9.52 16.42 -12.72
CA LYS A 102 -8.10 16.82 -12.67
C LYS A 102 -7.82 18.10 -13.47
N HIS A 103 -8.40 18.24 -14.66
CA HIS A 103 -8.31 19.47 -15.44
C HIS A 103 -8.90 20.67 -14.69
N GLN A 104 -10.06 20.49 -14.05
CA GLN A 104 -10.72 21.57 -13.33
C GLN A 104 -9.93 22.00 -12.09
N VAL A 105 -9.42 21.05 -11.31
CA VAL A 105 -8.56 21.33 -10.16
C VAL A 105 -7.27 22.03 -10.58
N HIS A 106 -6.62 21.57 -11.66
CA HIS A 106 -5.42 22.21 -12.19
C HIS A 106 -5.71 23.65 -12.64
N LYS A 107 -6.81 23.86 -13.36
CA LYS A 107 -7.25 25.18 -13.81
C LYS A 107 -7.53 26.13 -12.64
N GLN A 108 -8.12 25.64 -11.56
CA GLN A 108 -8.37 26.44 -10.35
C GLN A 108 -7.07 26.81 -9.62
N GLN A 109 -6.06 25.95 -9.64
CA GLN A 109 -4.80 26.18 -8.92
C GLN A 109 -3.80 27.04 -9.70
N PHE A 110 -3.73 26.86 -11.02
CA PHE A 110 -2.69 27.47 -11.87
C PHE A 110 -3.24 28.43 -12.93
N GLU A 111 -4.56 28.59 -13.02
CA GLU A 111 -5.25 29.41 -14.03
C GLU A 111 -4.89 29.02 -15.48
N ARG A 112 -4.44 27.78 -15.69
CA ARG A 112 -3.94 27.26 -16.98
C ARG A 112 -4.53 25.89 -17.28
N THR A 113 -4.57 25.53 -18.56
CA THR A 113 -4.90 24.18 -19.01
C THR A 113 -3.84 23.19 -18.52
N MET A 114 -4.29 22.02 -18.10
CA MET A 114 -3.39 20.93 -17.71
C MET A 114 -2.57 20.48 -18.94
N PRO A 115 -1.24 20.32 -18.83
CA PRO A 115 -0.41 19.80 -19.91
C PRO A 115 -0.71 18.32 -20.22
N GLU A 116 -0.46 17.90 -21.46
CA GLU A 116 -0.66 16.52 -21.93
C GLU A 116 0.10 15.49 -21.08
N ALA A 117 1.34 15.80 -20.67
CA ALA A 117 2.12 14.90 -19.80
C ALA A 117 1.46 14.66 -18.42
N GLN A 118 0.76 15.66 -17.87
CA GLN A 118 0.01 15.49 -16.62
C GLN A 118 -1.31 14.75 -16.85
N GLU A 119 -1.92 14.91 -18.02
CA GLU A 119 -3.10 14.17 -18.44
C GLU A 119 -2.79 12.67 -18.59
N GLU A 120 -1.70 12.32 -19.25
CA GLU A 120 -1.22 10.95 -19.36
C GLU A 120 -0.93 10.35 -17.97
N GLN A 121 -0.29 11.12 -17.09
CA GLN A 121 -0.04 10.70 -15.71
C GLN A 121 -1.35 10.49 -14.91
N ALA A 122 -2.37 11.32 -15.14
CA ALA A 122 -3.68 11.16 -14.52
C ALA A 122 -4.41 9.92 -15.07
N ALA A 123 -4.29 9.61 -16.35
CA ALA A 123 -4.83 8.39 -16.93
C ALA A 123 -4.14 7.13 -16.35
N LEU A 124 -2.83 7.18 -16.13
CA LEU A 124 -2.11 6.10 -15.43
C LEU A 124 -2.59 5.94 -13.97
N GLN A 125 -2.86 7.05 -13.27
CA GLN A 125 -3.45 7.00 -11.92
C GLN A 125 -4.84 6.37 -11.93
N PHE A 126 -5.67 6.71 -12.92
CA PHE A 126 -7.00 6.11 -13.08
C PHE A 126 -6.89 4.59 -13.26
N ASN A 127 -6.03 4.13 -14.17
CA ASN A 127 -5.82 2.71 -14.41
C ASN A 127 -5.33 1.96 -13.17
N ALA A 128 -4.58 2.63 -12.29
CA ALA A 128 -4.10 2.05 -11.06
C ALA A 128 -5.16 2.06 -9.94
N LEU A 129 -6.15 2.96 -10.01
CA LEU A 129 -7.36 2.97 -9.17
C LEU A 129 -8.38 1.92 -9.59
N ASP A 130 -8.34 1.46 -10.84
CA ASP A 130 -9.20 0.40 -11.40
C ASP A 130 -8.38 -0.85 -11.78
N PRO A 131 -7.86 -1.62 -10.80
CA PRO A 131 -7.03 -2.80 -11.08
C PRO A 131 -7.81 -3.91 -11.80
N ASP A 132 -9.13 -3.95 -11.63
CA ASP A 132 -10.02 -4.92 -12.28
C ASP A 132 -10.36 -4.53 -13.73
N LYS A 133 -9.93 -3.35 -14.18
CA LYS A 133 -10.21 -2.78 -15.53
C LYS A 133 -11.70 -2.76 -15.85
N LYS A 134 -12.52 -2.40 -14.86
CA LYS A 134 -13.97 -2.23 -15.01
C LYS A 134 -14.34 -0.97 -15.80
N GLY A 135 -13.39 -0.06 -16.00
CA GLY A 135 -13.59 1.26 -16.60
C GLY A 135 -14.21 2.27 -15.63
N GLN A 136 -14.27 1.94 -14.34
CA GLN A 136 -14.91 2.75 -13.30
C GLN A 136 -14.15 2.62 -11.98
N ILE A 137 -14.06 3.72 -11.23
CA ILE A 137 -13.49 3.79 -9.89
C ILE A 137 -14.63 3.91 -8.88
N GLU A 138 -14.62 3.06 -7.86
CA GLU A 138 -15.54 3.14 -6.75
C GLU A 138 -15.32 4.43 -5.94
N TRP A 139 -16.41 5.03 -5.45
CA TRP A 139 -16.36 6.29 -4.70
C TRP A 139 -15.37 6.24 -3.51
N GLN A 140 -15.33 5.13 -2.79
CA GLN A 140 -14.47 4.98 -1.61
C GLN A 140 -12.97 4.98 -1.97
N ASP A 141 -12.60 4.36 -3.09
CA ASP A 141 -11.22 4.33 -3.56
C ASP A 141 -10.79 5.72 -4.06
N PHE A 142 -11.67 6.40 -4.80
CA PHE A 142 -11.45 7.78 -5.24
C PHE A 142 -11.30 8.75 -4.05
N LEU A 143 -12.22 8.69 -3.07
CA LEU A 143 -12.17 9.57 -1.91
C LEU A 143 -10.94 9.30 -1.05
N SER A 144 -10.58 8.03 -0.84
CA SER A 144 -9.36 7.67 -0.09
C SER A 144 -8.10 8.18 -0.77
N HIS A 145 -8.05 8.11 -2.10
CA HIS A 145 -6.95 8.67 -2.89
C HIS A 145 -6.82 10.18 -2.68
N GLU A 146 -7.91 10.93 -2.89
CA GLU A 146 -7.87 12.39 -2.76
C GLU A 146 -7.60 12.82 -1.32
N SER A 147 -8.06 12.06 -0.32
CA SER A 147 -7.72 12.29 1.09
C SER A 147 -6.21 12.16 1.36
N ILE A 148 -5.55 11.13 0.81
CA ILE A 148 -4.09 10.98 0.93
C ILE A 148 -3.34 12.10 0.20
N GLN A 149 -3.78 12.48 -1.01
CA GLN A 149 -3.18 13.59 -1.76
C GLN A 149 -3.31 14.91 -1.00
N LEU A 150 -4.48 15.17 -0.41
CA LEU A 150 -4.72 16.35 0.40
C LEU A 150 -3.82 16.38 1.63
N LEU A 151 -3.74 15.28 2.39
CA LEU A 151 -2.86 15.16 3.55
C LEU A 151 -1.40 15.46 3.20
N GLN A 152 -0.90 14.92 2.09
CA GLN A 152 0.46 15.17 1.61
C GLN A 152 0.68 16.63 1.20
N LYS A 153 -0.34 17.28 0.64
CA LYS A 153 -0.26 18.67 0.18
C LYS A 153 -0.26 19.67 1.34
N ILE A 154 -1.09 19.45 2.36
CA ILE A 154 -1.32 20.46 3.42
C ILE A 154 -0.47 20.23 4.66
N ARG A 155 -0.12 18.98 4.98
CA ARG A 155 0.57 18.66 6.25
C ARG A 155 2.08 18.52 6.04
N PRO A 156 2.90 19.08 6.96
CA PRO A 156 4.34 18.82 6.94
C PRO A 156 4.62 17.35 7.27
N GLN A 157 5.78 16.85 6.82
CA GLN A 157 6.16 15.44 7.00
C GLN A 157 6.04 14.95 8.46
N ASN A 158 6.42 15.78 9.43
CA ASN A 158 6.35 15.46 10.85
C ASN A 158 4.90 15.25 11.33
N ALA A 159 3.93 15.98 10.77
CA ALA A 159 2.53 15.81 11.10
C ALA A 159 1.99 14.50 10.50
N LEU A 160 2.38 14.14 9.28
CA LEU A 160 2.04 12.84 8.67
C LEU A 160 2.56 11.67 9.50
N LEU A 161 3.80 11.75 9.97
CA LEU A 161 4.39 10.72 10.84
C LEU A 161 3.63 10.55 12.16
N ARG A 162 3.01 11.61 12.69
CA ARG A 162 2.17 11.54 13.91
C ARG A 162 0.84 10.82 13.68
N LEU A 163 0.41 10.66 12.43
CA LEU A 163 -0.79 9.88 12.10
C LEU A 163 -0.56 8.38 12.19
N LEU A 164 0.69 7.93 12.02
CA LEU A 164 1.05 6.52 12.11
C LEU A 164 0.81 6.00 13.52
N THR A 165 0.06 4.90 13.62
CA THR A 165 -0.16 4.20 14.88
C THR A 165 1.10 3.47 15.37
N PRO A 166 1.12 3.03 16.64
CA PRO A 166 2.23 2.22 17.14
C PRO A 166 2.44 0.92 16.35
N LYS A 167 1.36 0.24 15.92
CA LYS A 167 1.46 -0.99 15.13
C LYS A 167 2.01 -0.73 13.73
N GLU A 168 1.60 0.34 13.07
CA GLU A 168 2.13 0.73 11.76
C GLU A 168 3.63 1.04 11.83
N ARG A 169 4.06 1.75 12.88
CA ARG A 169 5.48 2.03 13.12
C ARG A 169 6.29 0.77 13.39
N GLU A 170 5.76 -0.16 14.18
CA GLU A 170 6.43 -1.45 14.45
C GLU A 170 6.52 -2.30 13.17
N ARG A 171 5.46 -2.34 12.34
CA ARG A 171 5.48 -3.04 11.05
C ARG A 171 6.49 -2.40 10.09
N ALA A 172 6.57 -1.06 10.05
CA ALA A 172 7.60 -0.33 9.29
C ALA A 172 9.00 -0.66 9.79
N ARG A 173 9.18 -0.78 11.11
CA ARG A 173 10.48 -1.14 11.70
C ARG A 173 10.88 -2.56 11.34
N ALA A 174 9.96 -3.51 11.42
CA ALA A 174 10.20 -4.89 11.00
C ALA A 174 10.56 -4.97 9.51
N ALA A 175 9.86 -4.21 8.65
CA ALA A 175 10.19 -4.13 7.23
C ALA A 175 11.57 -3.52 6.97
N PHE A 176 11.96 -2.46 7.69
CA PHE A 176 13.28 -1.85 7.59
C PHE A 176 14.39 -2.82 7.99
N LEU A 177 14.24 -3.48 9.15
CA LEU A 177 15.22 -4.47 9.64
C LEU A 177 15.33 -5.70 8.73
N ALA A 178 14.27 -6.07 8.01
CA ALA A 178 14.32 -7.15 7.04
C ALA A 178 15.10 -6.77 5.76
N LEU A 179 15.28 -5.47 5.49
CA LEU A 179 16.03 -4.95 4.35
C LEU A 179 17.48 -4.65 4.71
N ASP A 180 17.74 -4.17 5.93
CA ASP A 180 19.07 -3.92 6.52
C ASP A 180 19.77 -5.25 6.87
N GLN A 181 20.23 -5.98 5.85
CA GLN A 181 20.85 -7.32 6.01
C GLN A 181 22.20 -7.27 6.72
N ASP A 182 22.94 -6.17 6.59
CA ASP A 182 24.24 -5.92 7.21
C ASP A 182 24.14 -5.26 8.59
N ASN A 183 22.94 -4.86 9.03
CA ASN A 183 22.66 -4.19 10.30
C ASN A 183 23.51 -2.92 10.49
N ASP A 184 23.79 -2.21 9.39
CA ASP A 184 24.55 -0.96 9.42
C ASP A 184 23.64 0.25 9.72
N GLY A 185 22.33 0.04 9.76
CA GLY A 185 21.31 1.06 10.02
C GLY A 185 20.91 1.86 8.78
N PHE A 186 21.31 1.42 7.59
CA PHE A 186 21.02 2.05 6.31
C PHE A 186 20.46 1.03 5.31
N ILE A 187 19.61 1.51 4.41
CA ILE A 187 19.13 0.71 3.27
C ILE A 187 19.37 1.46 1.97
N GLY A 188 19.49 0.72 0.87
CA GLY A 188 19.56 1.31 -0.46
C GLY A 188 18.22 1.90 -0.90
N GLU A 189 18.27 2.92 -1.75
CA GLU A 189 17.06 3.53 -2.34
C GLU A 189 16.20 2.50 -3.11
N GLY A 190 16.83 1.52 -3.77
CA GLY A 190 16.13 0.44 -4.46
C GLY A 190 15.35 -0.47 -3.50
N GLU A 191 15.91 -0.78 -2.34
CA GLU A 191 15.28 -1.59 -1.29
C GLU A 191 14.14 -0.82 -0.63
N CYS A 192 14.33 0.49 -0.37
CA CYS A 192 13.28 1.38 0.09
C CYS A 192 12.09 1.42 -0.88
N ARG A 193 12.35 1.50 -2.19
CA ARG A 193 11.29 1.41 -3.22
C ARG A 193 10.61 0.05 -3.21
N GLN A 194 11.36 -1.04 -3.13
CA GLN A 194 10.81 -2.40 -3.08
C GLN A 194 9.90 -2.61 -1.86
N ALA A 195 10.26 -2.04 -0.71
CA ALA A 195 9.47 -2.07 0.50
C ALA A 195 8.05 -1.50 0.30
N ARG A 196 7.90 -0.50 -0.58
CA ARG A 196 6.61 0.15 -0.84
C ARG A 196 5.56 -0.82 -1.36
N HIS A 197 5.97 -1.77 -2.21
CA HIS A 197 5.07 -2.80 -2.74
C HIS A 197 4.58 -3.78 -1.67
N SER A 198 5.35 -3.96 -0.59
CA SER A 198 4.95 -4.88 0.50
C SER A 198 3.78 -4.35 1.33
N TRP A 199 3.56 -3.03 1.35
CA TRP A 199 2.45 -2.41 2.09
C TRP A 199 1.09 -2.78 1.52
N PHE A 200 1.01 -2.95 0.20
CA PHE A 200 -0.23 -3.08 -0.57
C PHE A 200 -0.61 -4.54 -0.88
N ARG A 201 0.07 -5.53 -0.29
CA ARG A 201 -0.32 -6.94 -0.47
C ARG A 201 -1.72 -7.17 0.11
N LYS A 202 -2.71 -7.21 -0.78
CA LYS A 202 -4.06 -7.71 -0.48
C LYS A 202 -3.99 -9.23 -0.28
N HIS A 203 -4.94 -9.76 0.48
CA HIS A 203 -5.37 -11.14 0.30
C HIS A 203 -5.92 -11.26 -1.13
N GLN A 204 -5.08 -11.63 -2.09
CA GLN A 204 -5.60 -12.22 -3.31
C GLN A 204 -6.39 -13.43 -2.84
N ARG A 205 -7.71 -13.38 -3.02
CA ARG A 205 -8.53 -14.60 -3.06
C ARG A 205 -7.78 -15.47 -4.06
N GLU A 206 -7.11 -16.52 -3.58
CA GLU A 206 -6.57 -17.55 -4.44
C GLU A 206 -7.76 -17.97 -5.31
N MET A 207 -7.79 -17.44 -6.53
CA MET A 207 -8.65 -17.93 -7.57
C MET A 207 -8.21 -19.38 -7.64
N GLN A 208 -9.05 -20.29 -7.14
CA GLN A 208 -8.77 -21.72 -7.06
C GLN A 208 -8.28 -22.16 -8.43
N SER A 209 -6.96 -22.14 -8.64
CA SER A 209 -6.36 -22.61 -9.86
C SER A 209 -6.42 -24.10 -9.68
N CYS A 210 -7.50 -24.66 -10.21
CA CYS A 210 -7.66 -26.06 -10.54
C CYS A 210 -6.29 -26.72 -10.72
N ASN A 211 -5.97 -27.63 -9.78
CA ASN A 211 -4.84 -28.54 -9.88
C ASN A 211 -4.99 -29.37 -11.17
N VAL A 212 -4.48 -28.88 -12.29
CA VAL A 212 -4.22 -29.70 -13.46
C VAL A 212 -2.84 -30.31 -13.24
N ARG A 213 -2.84 -31.55 -12.78
CA ARG A 213 -1.64 -32.39 -12.67
C ARG A 213 -0.90 -32.39 -14.02
N PRO A 214 0.38 -32.02 -14.09
CA PRO A 214 1.19 -32.28 -15.28
C PRO A 214 1.34 -33.79 -15.42
N GLY A 215 0.82 -34.31 -16.53
CA GLY A 215 0.94 -35.71 -16.92
C GLY A 215 2.40 -36.12 -17.08
N GLU A 216 2.67 -37.34 -16.63
CA GLU A 216 3.92 -38.06 -16.81
C GLU A 216 4.27 -38.15 -18.30
N ALA A 217 5.40 -37.58 -18.69
CA ALA A 217 6.11 -37.91 -19.92
C ALA A 217 7.58 -38.17 -19.56
N GLY A 218 7.85 -39.39 -19.09
CA GLY A 218 9.21 -39.89 -18.95
C GLY A 218 9.78 -40.20 -20.33
N THR A 219 10.84 -39.49 -20.74
CA THR A 219 11.69 -39.89 -21.86
C THR A 219 13.13 -40.02 -21.38
N LEU A 220 13.68 -41.19 -21.65
CA LEU A 220 15.05 -41.64 -21.40
C LEU A 220 16.09 -40.81 -22.18
N GLY A 221 17.31 -40.71 -21.65
CA GLY A 221 18.47 -40.33 -22.45
C GLY A 221 19.70 -39.96 -21.63
N GLY A 222 20.62 -40.92 -21.44
CA GLY A 222 21.83 -40.76 -20.66
C GLY A 222 22.99 -40.05 -21.38
N GLY A 223 23.90 -39.50 -20.55
CA GLY A 223 25.35 -39.69 -20.62
C GLY A 223 26.14 -39.13 -21.79
N GLY A 224 27.05 -38.19 -21.50
CA GLY A 224 28.24 -37.94 -22.33
C GLY A 224 28.94 -36.60 -22.08
N ARG A 225 30.08 -36.62 -21.37
CA ARG A 225 31.16 -35.62 -21.51
C ARG A 225 32.04 -36.01 -22.72
N PRO A 226 32.85 -35.09 -23.26
CA PRO A 226 34.28 -35.16 -22.95
C PRO A 226 35.01 -33.81 -22.80
N HIS A 227 36.23 -33.94 -22.26
CA HIS A 227 37.28 -32.95 -21.94
C HIS A 227 38.04 -32.38 -23.16
N PHE A 228 38.95 -31.42 -22.87
CA PHE A 228 40.23 -31.00 -23.52
C PHE A 228 40.25 -29.46 -23.76
N GLY A 229 41.26 -28.65 -23.43
CA GLY A 229 42.63 -28.77 -22.92
C GLY A 229 43.24 -27.35 -22.70
N GLY A 230 44.45 -27.24 -22.11
CA GLY A 230 45.10 -25.99 -21.60
C GLY A 230 45.51 -24.93 -22.64
N ARG A 231 46.18 -23.80 -22.33
CA ARG A 231 47.10 -23.36 -21.25
C ARG A 231 47.21 -21.80 -21.28
N PRO A 232 47.98 -21.15 -20.35
CA PRO A 232 47.87 -19.73 -19.96
C PRO A 232 48.93 -18.78 -20.55
N TRP A 233 48.68 -17.47 -20.50
CA TRP A 233 49.68 -16.39 -20.63
C TRP A 233 49.28 -15.14 -19.84
N ALA A 234 50.27 -14.47 -19.26
CA ALA A 234 50.19 -13.45 -18.22
C ALA A 234 50.14 -11.98 -18.73
N SER A 235 49.70 -11.11 -17.82
CA SER A 235 50.07 -9.70 -17.63
C SER A 235 49.86 -8.71 -18.78
N SER A 236 48.96 -7.74 -18.54
CA SER A 236 49.27 -6.32 -18.69
C SER A 236 48.26 -5.46 -17.92
N THR A 237 48.81 -4.68 -17.00
CA THR A 237 48.21 -3.54 -16.30
C THR A 237 47.60 -2.53 -17.26
N ALA A 238 46.32 -2.22 -17.09
CA ALA A 238 45.74 -0.95 -17.52
C ALA A 238 44.73 -0.54 -16.45
N GLY A 239 44.98 0.63 -15.87
CA GLY A 239 44.18 1.18 -14.77
C GLY A 239 42.71 1.28 -15.19
N VAL A 240 41.86 0.56 -14.48
CA VAL A 240 40.45 0.88 -14.44
C VAL A 240 40.33 2.00 -13.44
N SER A 241 40.29 3.22 -13.98
CA SER A 241 39.77 4.39 -13.30
C SER A 241 38.54 3.97 -12.51
N SER A 242 38.64 4.06 -11.19
CA SER A 242 37.50 3.97 -10.29
C SER A 242 36.54 5.09 -10.68
N GLU A 243 35.56 4.76 -11.54
CA GLU A 243 34.35 5.56 -11.63
C GLU A 243 33.80 5.67 -10.20
N PRO A 244 33.37 6.86 -9.76
CA PRO A 244 32.72 6.97 -8.48
C PRO A 244 31.49 6.06 -8.57
N VAL A 245 31.49 4.99 -7.78
CA VAL A 245 30.29 4.20 -7.51
C VAL A 245 29.24 5.23 -7.20
N CYS A 246 28.30 5.39 -8.14
CA CYS A 246 27.20 6.34 -8.07
C CYS A 246 26.71 6.28 -6.63
N ALA A 247 26.88 7.36 -5.86
CA ALA A 247 26.63 7.35 -4.42
C ALA A 247 25.16 7.00 -4.23
N ARG A 248 24.88 5.70 -4.10
CA ARG A 248 23.55 5.17 -3.92
C ARG A 248 23.10 5.79 -2.63
N ARG A 249 22.10 6.67 -2.72
CA ARG A 249 21.57 7.37 -1.57
C ARG A 249 21.18 6.32 -0.54
N SER A 250 21.93 6.28 0.55
CA SER A 250 21.63 5.44 1.71
C SER A 250 20.54 6.14 2.52
N ILE A 251 19.59 5.35 3.00
CA ILE A 251 18.42 5.85 3.70
C ILE A 251 18.46 5.30 5.13
N ASP A 252 18.51 6.21 6.10
CA ASP A 252 18.42 5.91 7.52
C ASP A 252 16.97 5.60 7.93
N TRP A 253 16.76 5.03 9.13
CA TRP A 253 15.43 4.74 9.64
C TRP A 253 14.45 5.95 9.60
N PRO A 254 14.82 7.15 10.08
CA PRO A 254 13.99 8.34 9.92
C PRO A 254 13.67 8.68 8.46
N GLY A 255 14.63 8.52 7.55
CA GLY A 255 14.44 8.71 6.11
C GLY A 255 13.46 7.71 5.52
N PHE A 256 13.58 6.44 5.89
CA PHE A 256 12.68 5.37 5.45
C PHE A 256 11.25 5.67 5.84
N LEU A 257 11.00 6.04 7.10
CA LEU A 257 9.66 6.42 7.55
C LEU A 257 9.12 7.64 6.81
N ARG A 258 9.95 8.67 6.59
CA ARG A 258 9.53 9.86 5.84
C ARG A 258 9.12 9.49 4.42
N GLU A 259 9.88 8.65 3.74
CA GLU A 259 9.60 8.27 2.35
C GLU A 259 8.42 7.28 2.23
N ASN A 260 8.11 6.52 3.29
CA ASN A 260 7.06 5.50 3.26
C ASN A 260 5.73 5.91 3.92
N VAL A 261 5.67 7.02 4.67
CA VAL A 261 4.49 7.39 5.48
C VAL A 261 3.19 7.44 4.67
N ALA A 262 3.21 8.01 3.47
CA ALA A 262 2.02 8.10 2.63
C ALA A 262 1.52 6.71 2.20
N TYR A 263 2.45 5.81 1.86
CA TYR A 263 2.15 4.44 1.45
C TYR A 263 1.63 3.61 2.63
N ILE A 264 2.18 3.80 3.82
CA ILE A 264 1.72 3.13 5.04
C ILE A 264 0.29 3.57 5.38
N LEU A 265 0.01 4.87 5.35
CA LEU A 265 -1.34 5.40 5.60
C LEU A 265 -2.34 4.94 4.54
N ALA A 266 -1.93 4.90 3.28
CA ALA A 266 -2.75 4.42 2.17
C ALA A 266 -3.08 2.93 2.23
N ALA A 267 -2.24 2.13 2.91
CA ALA A 267 -2.47 0.70 3.10
C ALA A 267 -3.44 0.39 4.26
N ARG A 268 -4.04 1.41 4.91
CA ARG A 268 -4.99 1.24 6.01
C ARG A 268 -6.30 0.56 5.63
N PRO A 269 -6.97 0.97 4.54
CA PRO A 269 -8.12 0.21 4.04
C PRO A 269 -7.67 -1.20 3.65
N ASN A 270 -8.56 -2.18 3.75
CA ASN A 270 -8.34 -3.48 3.12
C ASN A 270 -8.36 -3.42 1.57
N SER A 271 -8.61 -2.23 1.01
CA SER A 271 -8.38 -1.89 -0.40
C SER A 271 -6.88 -1.83 -0.69
N ALA A 272 -6.47 -2.37 -1.84
CA ALA A 272 -5.06 -2.57 -2.16
C ALA A 272 -4.30 -1.26 -2.43
N ALA A 273 -4.98 -0.10 -2.53
CA ALA A 273 -4.42 1.22 -2.79
C ALA A 273 -3.26 1.25 -3.82
N LEU A 274 -3.34 0.36 -4.83
CA LEU A 274 -2.29 0.12 -5.83
C LEU A 274 -1.96 1.38 -6.63
N HIS A 275 -2.92 2.29 -6.70
CA HIS A 275 -2.82 3.60 -7.31
C HIS A 275 -1.80 4.55 -6.72
N LEU A 276 -1.36 4.31 -5.48
CA LEU A 276 -0.30 5.11 -4.87
C LEU A 276 1.08 4.53 -5.10
N GLN A 277 1.21 3.36 -5.74
CA GLN A 277 2.52 2.78 -6.06
C GLN A 277 3.32 3.73 -6.96
N PRO A 278 4.64 3.88 -6.72
CA PRO A 278 5.48 4.58 -7.68
C PRO A 278 5.47 3.79 -9.00
N LEU A 279 5.24 4.46 -10.12
CA LEU A 279 5.41 3.85 -11.44
C LEU A 279 6.86 3.37 -11.56
N ALA A 280 7.03 2.08 -11.90
CA ALA A 280 8.32 1.41 -12.03
C ALA A 280 9.14 1.96 -13.20
#